data_AF-A3K2D3-F1
#
_entry.id   AF-A3K2D3-F1
#
_cell.length_a   1.000
_cell.length_b   1.000
_cell.length_c   1.000
_cell.angle_alpha   90.00
_cell.angle_beta   90.00
_cell.angle_gamma   90.00
#
_symmetry.space_group_name_H-M   'P 1'
#
loop_
_entity.id
_entity.type
_entity.pdbx_description
1 polymer ?
#
loop_
_entity_poly.entity_id
_entity_poly.type
_entity_poly.pdbx_seq_one_letter_code
_entity_poly.pdbx_strand_id
1 'polypeptide(L)'
;MDQERQGAVLNISEYVTLGYSVFVPATPELEAHRERITEEIEKLIEVFDIDFGFIHPEYFLTSDNKLYFGEVAYRPPGFNALELIERAYGFNGYQGLVVAFDPKTTQEELDAFFPKEIVDAKGHAGCFGVYPRRRVVSRLEIPDETANHPYFEFHELSDPREQKVAKRSAFGAPCLSDGGRVAQSPTLQGLSASSCGAA
;
A
#
# COMPACT_ATOMS: atom_id res chain seq x y z
N MET A 1 26.26 -13.59 18.95
CA MET A 1 25.51 -12.43 19.48
C MET A 1 24.24 -12.42 18.66
N ASP A 2 23.16 -12.94 19.21
CA ASP A 2 21.84 -12.80 18.60
C ASP A 2 21.43 -11.34 18.81
N GLN A 3 21.62 -10.51 17.79
CA GLN A 3 20.85 -9.27 17.69
C GLN A 3 19.43 -9.69 17.34
N GLU A 4 18.49 -9.35 18.20
CA GLU A 4 17.06 -9.56 17.98
C GLU A 4 16.68 -8.79 16.70
N ARG A 5 16.44 -9.51 15.60
CA ARG A 5 16.10 -8.95 14.29
C ARG A 5 14.72 -8.30 14.41
N GLN A 6 14.66 -6.98 14.56
CA GLN A 6 13.40 -6.25 14.78
C GLN A 6 12.99 -5.56 13.47
N GLY A 7 12.14 -6.23 12.70
CA GLY A 7 11.45 -5.63 11.55
C GLY A 7 10.11 -5.05 12.00
N ALA A 8 9.81 -3.78 11.67
CA ALA A 8 8.51 -3.19 11.95
C ALA A 8 7.56 -3.34 10.75
N VAL A 9 6.44 -4.04 10.92
CA VAL A 9 5.39 -4.16 9.90
C VAL A 9 4.46 -2.95 9.98
N LEU A 10 4.89 -1.86 9.35
CA LEU A 10 4.24 -0.55 9.42
C LEU A 10 2.79 -0.54 8.91
N ASN A 11 2.47 -1.32 7.88
CA ASN A 11 1.16 -1.24 7.27
C ASN A 11 0.70 -2.53 6.59
N ILE A 12 -0.60 -2.83 6.69
CA ILE A 12 -1.29 -3.79 5.83
C ILE A 12 -2.29 -3.00 5.00
N SER A 13 -2.19 -3.16 3.69
CA SER A 13 -3.07 -2.57 2.68
C SER A 13 -3.93 -3.66 2.07
N GLU A 14 -5.17 -3.30 1.76
CA GLU A 14 -6.19 -4.23 1.28
C GLU A 14 -6.65 -3.85 -0.11
N TYR A 15 -6.69 -4.84 -1.01
CA TYR A 15 -7.32 -4.68 -2.31
C TYR A 15 -8.82 -5.01 -2.23
N VAL A 16 -9.67 -4.04 -2.60
CA VAL A 16 -11.11 -4.31 -2.80
C VAL A 16 -11.33 -5.08 -4.10
N THR A 17 -10.57 -4.73 -5.14
CA THR A 17 -10.50 -5.49 -6.38
C THR A 17 -9.04 -5.57 -6.78
N LEU A 18 -8.51 -6.80 -6.82
CA LEU A 18 -7.10 -7.05 -7.10
C LEU A 18 -6.65 -6.35 -8.39
N GLY A 19 -5.59 -5.54 -8.29
CA GLY A 19 -5.02 -4.80 -9.41
C GLY A 19 -5.86 -3.60 -9.88
N TYR A 20 -6.93 -3.24 -9.16
CA TYR A 20 -7.79 -2.11 -9.49
C TYR A 20 -7.97 -1.13 -8.36
N SER A 21 -8.02 -1.56 -7.10
CA SER A 21 -8.23 -0.65 -5.99
C SER A 21 -7.58 -1.17 -4.72
N VAL A 22 -6.93 -0.28 -4.00
CA VAL A 22 -6.22 -0.56 -2.74
C VAL A 22 -6.52 0.54 -1.74
N PHE A 23 -6.56 0.21 -0.46
CA PHE A 23 -6.66 1.19 0.61
C PHE A 23 -5.86 0.78 1.85
N VAL A 24 -5.58 1.78 2.68
CA VAL A 24 -4.86 1.68 3.95
C VAL A 24 -5.57 2.51 5.02
N PRO A 25 -5.54 2.09 6.29
CA PRO A 25 -5.17 0.75 6.74
C PRO A 25 -6.17 -0.32 6.27
N ALA A 26 -5.77 -1.58 6.38
CA ALA A 26 -6.60 -2.75 6.18
C ALA A 26 -7.84 -2.78 7.10
N THR A 27 -8.87 -3.52 6.71
CA THR A 27 -10.05 -3.72 7.56
C THR A 27 -9.74 -4.54 8.81
N PRO A 28 -10.57 -4.43 9.87
CA PRO A 28 -10.39 -5.24 11.09
C PRO A 28 -10.39 -6.76 10.85
N GLU A 29 -11.13 -7.24 9.86
CA GLU A 29 -11.18 -8.67 9.50
C GLU A 29 -9.81 -9.16 9.02
N LEU A 30 -9.17 -8.36 8.19
CA LEU A 30 -7.85 -8.65 7.68
C LEU A 30 -6.74 -8.40 8.72
N GLU A 31 -6.86 -7.32 9.49
CA GLU A 31 -5.94 -7.01 10.60
C GLU A 31 -5.93 -8.11 11.67
N ALA A 32 -7.00 -8.89 11.81
CA ALA A 32 -7.02 -10.09 12.67
C ALA A 32 -5.98 -11.15 12.27
N HIS A 33 -5.39 -11.04 11.08
CA HIS A 33 -4.31 -11.91 10.61
C HIS A 33 -2.91 -11.30 10.74
N ARG A 34 -2.77 -10.11 11.36
CA ARG A 34 -1.49 -9.39 11.49
C ARG A 34 -0.35 -10.26 12.00
N GLU A 35 -0.53 -10.99 13.09
CA GLU A 35 0.53 -11.85 13.67
C GLU A 35 1.06 -12.84 12.64
N ARG A 36 0.16 -13.53 11.93
CA ARG A 36 0.52 -14.50 10.89
C ARG A 36 1.14 -13.85 9.66
N ILE A 37 0.69 -12.64 9.29
CA ILE A 37 1.30 -11.87 8.20
C ILE A 37 2.73 -11.47 8.59
N THR A 38 2.94 -11.04 9.83
CA THR A 38 4.27 -10.73 10.37
C THR A 38 5.19 -11.95 10.31
N GLU A 39 4.72 -13.13 10.74
CA GLU A 39 5.50 -14.38 10.63
C GLU A 39 5.94 -14.68 9.18
N GLU A 40 5.06 -14.47 8.19
CA GLU A 40 5.42 -14.68 6.78
C GLU A 40 6.41 -13.61 6.26
N ILE A 41 6.31 -12.37 6.75
CA ILE A 41 7.26 -11.29 6.41
C ILE A 41 8.64 -11.58 7.01
N GLU A 42 8.71 -12.04 8.26
CA GLU A 42 9.96 -12.40 8.93
C GLU A 42 10.70 -13.51 8.17
N LYS A 43 9.98 -14.52 7.66
CA LYS A 43 10.56 -15.55 6.78
C LYS A 43 11.19 -14.96 5.53
N LEU A 44 10.57 -13.95 4.92
CA LEU A 44 11.15 -13.26 3.75
C LEU A 44 12.42 -12.51 4.12
N ILE A 45 12.39 -11.77 5.23
CA ILE A 45 13.56 -11.04 5.75
C ILE A 45 14.72 -12.01 5.99
N GLU A 46 14.45 -13.16 6.61
CA GLU A 46 15.45 -14.18 6.88
C GLU A 46 16.01 -14.81 5.60
N VAL A 47 15.14 -15.27 4.69
CA VAL A 47 15.55 -15.98 3.47
C VAL A 47 16.31 -15.10 2.50
N PHE A 48 15.96 -13.82 2.41
CA PHE A 48 16.64 -12.86 1.53
C PHE A 48 17.80 -12.14 2.22
N ASP A 49 18.06 -12.45 3.49
CA ASP A 49 19.09 -11.83 4.31
C ASP A 49 19.03 -10.30 4.29
N ILE A 50 17.84 -9.78 4.59
CA ILE A 50 17.57 -8.34 4.59
C ILE A 50 17.95 -7.75 5.96
N ASP A 51 18.88 -6.80 5.94
CA ASP A 51 19.38 -6.14 7.16
C ASP A 51 18.69 -4.79 7.43
N PHE A 52 18.36 -4.04 6.38
CA PHE A 52 17.70 -2.75 6.47
C PHE A 52 16.87 -2.50 5.20
N GLY A 53 16.07 -1.43 5.19
CA GLY A 53 15.34 -0.96 4.02
C GLY A 53 13.83 -1.14 4.11
N PHE A 54 13.21 -1.21 2.94
CA PHE A 54 11.77 -1.29 2.78
C PHE A 54 11.42 -2.43 1.82
N ILE A 55 10.53 -3.32 2.25
CA ILE A 55 9.92 -4.33 1.37
C ILE A 55 8.43 -4.11 1.21
N HIS A 56 7.98 -4.43 0.01
CA HIS A 56 6.59 -4.53 -0.40
C HIS A 56 6.28 -5.97 -0.78
N PRO A 57 5.94 -6.83 0.19
CA PRO A 57 5.41 -8.16 -0.07
C PRO A 57 3.90 -8.15 -0.34
N GLU A 58 3.48 -8.98 -1.29
CA GLU A 58 2.09 -9.23 -1.62
C GLU A 58 1.70 -10.68 -1.28
N TYR A 59 0.57 -10.82 -0.59
CA TYR A 59 0.00 -12.10 -0.17
C TYR A 59 -1.46 -12.21 -0.60
N PHE A 60 -1.93 -13.44 -0.79
CA PHE A 60 -3.33 -13.76 -1.05
C PHE A 60 -3.92 -14.51 0.14
N LEU A 61 -4.94 -13.93 0.75
CA LEU A 61 -5.74 -14.62 1.76
C LEU A 61 -6.93 -15.30 1.09
N THR A 62 -6.98 -16.60 1.23
CA THR A 62 -8.07 -17.44 0.72
C THR A 62 -9.21 -17.55 1.73
N SER A 63 -10.41 -17.90 1.27
CA SER A 63 -11.58 -18.06 2.12
C SER A 63 -11.46 -19.17 3.19
N ASP A 64 -10.52 -20.11 3.03
CA ASP A 64 -10.17 -21.09 4.05
C ASP A 64 -9.01 -20.64 4.95
N ASN A 65 -8.78 -19.32 5.02
CA ASN A 65 -7.78 -18.66 5.86
C ASN A 65 -6.33 -19.09 5.57
N LYS A 66 -5.99 -19.50 4.36
CA LYS A 66 -4.59 -19.74 3.98
C LYS A 66 -4.00 -18.51 3.30
N LEU A 67 -2.79 -18.14 3.73
CA LEU A 67 -1.97 -17.13 3.08
C LEU A 67 -1.09 -17.80 2.02
N TYR A 68 -1.08 -17.23 0.82
CA TYR A 68 -0.17 -17.61 -0.26
C TYR A 68 0.71 -16.43 -0.63
N PHE A 69 2.02 -16.67 -0.69
CA PHE A 69 2.97 -15.69 -1.20
C PHE A 69 2.71 -15.40 -2.67
N GLY A 70 2.62 -14.12 -3.02
CA GLY A 70 2.50 -13.63 -4.39
C GLY A 70 3.84 -13.14 -4.92
N GLU A 71 4.28 -12.00 -4.41
CA GLU A 71 5.57 -11.39 -4.76
C GLU A 71 6.20 -10.67 -3.57
N VAL A 72 7.49 -10.37 -3.68
CA VAL A 72 8.16 -9.40 -2.81
C VAL A 72 9.00 -8.47 -3.67
N ALA A 73 8.97 -7.18 -3.33
CA ALA A 73 9.77 -6.18 -3.99
C ALA A 73 10.53 -5.32 -2.96
N TYR A 74 11.82 -5.08 -3.20
CA TYR A 74 12.66 -4.21 -2.38
C TYR A 74 12.64 -2.79 -2.95
N ARG A 75 11.45 -2.17 -2.95
CA ARG A 75 11.16 -0.84 -3.53
C ARG A 75 9.83 -0.30 -2.99
N PRO A 76 9.54 1.00 -3.16
CA PRO A 76 8.20 1.55 -2.91
C PRO A 76 7.08 0.78 -3.63
N PRO A 77 5.87 0.70 -3.03
CA PRO A 77 4.71 0.12 -3.68
C PRO A 77 4.25 0.95 -4.88
N GLY A 78 3.45 0.34 -5.76
CA GLY A 78 2.69 1.10 -6.75
C GLY A 78 1.50 1.84 -6.14
N PHE A 79 0.58 2.33 -6.98
CA PHE A 79 -0.72 2.88 -6.54
C PHE A 79 -0.64 4.08 -5.58
N ASN A 80 0.46 4.84 -5.59
CA ASN A 80 0.69 5.97 -4.68
C ASN A 80 0.53 5.57 -3.20
N ALA A 81 0.90 4.32 -2.86
CA ALA A 81 0.65 3.80 -1.52
C ALA A 81 1.39 4.59 -0.43
N LEU A 82 2.55 5.18 -0.73
CA LEU A 82 3.24 6.04 0.23
C LEU A 82 2.42 7.29 0.56
N GLU A 83 1.77 7.89 -0.44
CA GLU A 83 0.86 9.02 -0.28
C GLU A 83 -0.44 8.64 0.43
N LEU A 84 -0.91 7.40 0.28
CA LEU A 84 -2.05 6.87 1.03
C LEU A 84 -1.68 6.64 2.50
N ILE A 85 -0.51 6.04 2.77
CA ILE A 85 0.01 5.83 4.13
C ILE A 85 0.23 7.19 4.81
N GLU A 86 0.81 8.16 4.11
CA GLU A 86 0.99 9.53 4.61
C GLU A 86 -0.35 10.17 5.00
N ARG A 87 -1.41 9.97 4.21
CA ARG A 87 -2.75 10.46 4.58
C ARG A 87 -3.35 9.73 5.76
N ALA A 88 -3.21 8.41 5.81
CA ALA A 88 -3.77 7.59 6.86
C ALA A 88 -3.07 7.81 8.22
N TYR A 89 -1.77 8.14 8.24
CA TYR A 89 -0.98 8.20 9.49
C TYR A 89 -0.37 9.57 9.77
N GLY A 90 -0.21 10.43 8.77
CA GLY A 90 0.26 11.80 8.91
C GLY A 90 1.76 11.97 9.12
N PHE A 91 2.57 11.04 8.59
CA PHE A 91 4.02 11.20 8.42
C PHE A 91 4.35 11.19 6.92
N ASN A 92 5.50 11.74 6.52
CA ASN A 92 5.86 11.75 5.10
C ASN A 92 6.37 10.38 4.63
N GLY A 93 5.65 9.74 3.69
CA GLY A 93 5.96 8.38 3.24
C GLY A 93 7.34 8.25 2.56
N TYR A 94 7.74 9.27 1.79
CA TYR A 94 9.05 9.31 1.14
C TYR A 94 10.20 9.55 2.11
N GLN A 95 10.00 10.37 3.14
CA GLN A 95 10.98 10.52 4.21
C GLN A 95 11.14 9.21 4.99
N GLY A 96 10.03 8.51 5.26
CA GLY A 96 10.08 7.17 5.85
C GLY A 96 10.89 6.19 5.02
N LEU A 97 10.76 6.26 3.69
CA LEU A 97 11.59 5.47 2.79
C LEU A 97 13.09 5.80 2.97
N VAL A 98 13.46 7.08 2.97
CA VAL A 98 14.86 7.51 3.13
C VAL A 98 15.44 7.01 4.45
N VAL A 99 14.68 7.17 5.54
CA VAL A 99 15.09 6.73 6.88
C VAL A 99 15.23 5.20 6.94
N ALA A 100 14.29 4.45 6.36
CA ALA A 100 14.36 2.99 6.34
C ALA A 100 15.54 2.46 5.50
N PHE A 101 15.92 3.15 4.43
CA PHE A 101 17.03 2.75 3.55
C PHE A 101 18.41 3.28 3.98
N ASP A 102 18.51 4.09 5.02
CA ASP A 102 19.80 4.49 5.58
C ASP A 102 20.29 3.41 6.56
N PRO A 103 21.36 2.65 6.25
CA PRO A 103 21.89 1.62 7.14
C PRO A 103 22.47 2.16 8.45
N LYS A 104 22.48 3.49 8.63
CA LYS A 104 22.94 4.15 9.87
C LYS A 104 21.80 4.62 10.75
N THR A 105 20.56 4.57 10.27
CA THR A 105 19.41 4.93 11.09
C THR A 105 19.29 3.96 12.25
N THR A 106 19.13 4.49 13.47
CA THR A 106 18.99 3.66 14.67
C THR A 106 17.53 3.25 14.90
N GLN A 107 17.32 2.21 15.71
CA GLN A 107 15.97 1.80 16.10
C GLN A 107 15.21 2.93 16.81
N GLU A 108 15.87 3.74 17.65
CA GLU A 108 15.23 4.88 18.31
C GLU A 108 14.77 5.95 17.32
N GLU A 109 15.53 6.17 16.24
CA GLU A 109 15.14 7.10 15.17
C GLU A 109 13.93 6.55 14.38
N LEU A 110 13.89 5.24 14.14
CA LEU A 110 12.73 4.58 13.52
C LEU A 110 11.48 4.68 14.39
N ASP A 111 11.59 4.33 15.67
CA ASP A 111 10.47 4.34 16.63
C ASP A 111 9.93 5.76 16.86
N ALA A 112 10.81 6.77 16.80
CA ALA A 112 10.41 8.17 16.92
C ALA A 112 9.75 8.70 15.63
N PHE A 113 10.11 8.15 14.47
CA PHE A 113 9.62 8.60 13.18
C PHE A 113 8.29 7.94 12.79
N PHE A 114 8.19 6.62 12.97
CA PHE A 114 7.04 5.85 12.52
C PHE A 114 5.93 5.79 13.57
N PRO A 115 4.67 6.01 13.17
CA PRO A 115 3.52 5.87 14.06
C PRO A 115 3.22 4.41 14.36
N LYS A 116 2.57 4.16 15.50
CA LYS A 116 2.14 2.82 15.88
C LYS A 116 1.01 2.35 14.96
N GLU A 117 1.14 1.13 14.45
CA GLU A 117 0.18 0.60 13.49
C GLU A 117 -1.22 0.49 14.10
N ILE A 118 -2.23 0.87 13.30
CA ILE A 118 -3.66 0.85 13.64
C ILE A 118 -4.07 1.86 14.71
N VAL A 119 -3.28 2.01 15.77
CA VAL A 119 -3.57 2.90 16.90
C VAL A 119 -3.49 4.37 16.49
N ASP A 120 -2.46 4.73 15.73
CA ASP A 120 -2.22 6.12 15.35
C ASP A 120 -2.82 6.48 13.97
N ALA A 121 -3.55 5.55 13.35
CA ALA A 121 -4.24 5.80 12.10
C ALA A 121 -5.35 6.86 12.30
N LYS A 122 -5.31 7.92 11.49
CA LYS A 122 -6.23 9.06 11.54
C LYS A 122 -7.49 8.85 10.69
N GLY A 123 -7.46 7.87 9.79
CA GLY A 123 -8.54 7.56 8.86
C GLY A 123 -8.11 6.52 7.83
N HIS A 124 -8.87 6.42 6.75
CA HIS A 124 -8.55 5.56 5.62
C HIS A 124 -8.21 6.40 4.39
N ALA A 125 -7.25 5.93 3.61
CA ALA A 125 -6.92 6.45 2.31
C ALA A 125 -6.83 5.31 1.31
N GLY A 126 -7.49 5.45 0.17
CA GLY A 126 -7.49 4.47 -0.90
C GLY A 126 -7.27 5.10 -2.25
N CYS A 127 -7.05 4.26 -3.25
CA CYS A 127 -7.01 4.69 -4.63
C CYS A 127 -7.59 3.60 -5.53
N PHE A 128 -7.92 3.96 -6.76
CA PHE A 128 -8.27 3.00 -7.78
C PHE A 128 -7.54 3.28 -9.09
N GLY A 129 -6.97 2.26 -9.71
CA GLY A 129 -6.32 2.35 -10.99
C GLY A 129 -7.34 2.34 -12.13
N VAL A 130 -7.15 3.23 -13.10
CA VAL A 130 -7.98 3.28 -14.31
C VAL A 130 -7.23 2.61 -15.46
N TYR A 131 -7.80 1.51 -15.96
CA TYR A 131 -7.22 0.69 -17.04
C TYR A 131 -8.12 0.69 -18.28
N PRO A 132 -7.87 1.58 -19.26
CA PRO A 132 -8.65 1.62 -20.49
C PRO A 132 -8.60 0.29 -21.24
N ARG A 133 -9.77 -0.25 -21.63
CA ARG A 133 -9.87 -1.49 -22.44
C ARG A 133 -9.74 -1.25 -23.94
N ARG A 134 -9.53 0.01 -24.36
CA ARG A 134 -9.43 0.42 -25.76
C ARG A 134 -8.00 0.85 -26.09
N ARG A 135 -7.57 0.58 -27.33
CA ARG A 135 -6.22 0.89 -27.82
C ARG A 135 -5.98 2.39 -28.03
N VAL A 136 -7.04 3.16 -28.19
CA VAL A 136 -6.99 4.61 -28.35
C VAL A 136 -8.00 5.18 -27.37
N VAL A 137 -7.52 6.05 -26.49
CA VAL A 137 -8.34 6.91 -25.66
C VAL A 137 -8.22 8.29 -26.31
N SER A 138 -9.33 8.97 -26.57
CA SER A 138 -9.35 10.28 -27.24
C SER A 138 -9.84 11.40 -26.34
N ARG A 139 -10.43 11.04 -25.19
CA ARG A 139 -10.94 11.97 -24.20
C ARG A 139 -10.82 11.32 -22.83
N LEU A 140 -10.32 12.09 -21.87
CA LEU A 140 -10.45 11.79 -20.45
C LEU A 140 -11.60 12.66 -19.92
N GLU A 141 -12.52 12.05 -19.18
CA GLU A 141 -13.63 12.73 -18.54
C GLU A 141 -13.86 12.04 -17.21
N ILE A 142 -13.77 12.80 -16.13
CA ILE A 142 -14.05 12.30 -14.78
C ILE A 142 -15.52 12.59 -14.51
N PRO A 143 -16.32 11.57 -14.16
CA PRO A 143 -17.73 11.81 -13.83
C PRO A 143 -17.88 12.83 -12.72
N ASP A 144 -18.83 13.76 -12.86
CA ASP A 144 -19.11 14.80 -11.85
C ASP A 144 -19.40 14.19 -10.47
N GLU A 145 -20.06 13.03 -10.43
CA GLU A 145 -20.31 12.29 -9.18
C GLU A 145 -19.01 11.90 -8.47
N THR A 146 -17.97 11.52 -9.23
CA THR A 146 -16.65 11.21 -8.67
C THR A 146 -15.90 12.47 -8.30
N ALA A 147 -15.81 13.46 -9.21
CA ALA A 147 -15.04 14.68 -8.99
C ALA A 147 -15.57 15.52 -7.81
N ASN A 148 -16.88 15.47 -7.54
CA ASN A 148 -17.52 16.17 -6.44
C ASN A 148 -17.77 15.27 -5.22
N HIS A 149 -17.29 14.03 -5.23
CA HIS A 149 -17.46 13.14 -4.08
C HIS A 149 -16.69 13.71 -2.87
N PRO A 150 -17.25 13.72 -1.65
CA PRO A 150 -16.58 14.29 -0.47
C PRO A 150 -15.22 13.66 -0.13
N TYR A 151 -15.00 12.43 -0.59
CA TYR A 151 -13.75 11.69 -0.40
C TYR A 151 -12.81 11.77 -1.59
N PHE A 152 -13.20 12.41 -2.69
CA PHE A 152 -12.33 12.59 -3.84
C PHE A 152 -11.36 13.74 -3.58
N GLU A 153 -10.08 13.41 -3.58
CA GLU A 153 -9.02 14.40 -3.35
C GLU A 153 -8.45 14.89 -4.67
N PHE A 154 -7.93 13.96 -5.49
CA PHE A 154 -7.29 14.28 -6.75
C PHE A 154 -7.14 13.04 -7.65
N HIS A 155 -6.74 13.30 -8.90
CA HIS A 155 -6.33 12.27 -9.84
C HIS A 155 -5.06 12.69 -10.58
N GLU A 156 -4.29 11.70 -11.04
CA GLU A 156 -3.08 11.90 -11.86
C GLU A 156 -3.29 11.45 -13.32
N LEU A 157 -4.54 11.15 -13.69
CA LEU A 157 -4.90 10.77 -15.05
C LEU A 157 -4.50 11.90 -16.02
N SER A 158 -3.68 11.55 -17.01
CA SER A 158 -3.26 12.49 -18.05
C SER A 158 -4.25 12.48 -19.20
N ASP A 159 -4.56 13.65 -19.77
CA ASP A 159 -5.34 13.71 -21.00
C ASP A 159 -4.63 12.90 -22.11
N PRO A 160 -5.38 12.08 -22.87
CA PRO A 160 -4.80 11.33 -23.96
C PRO A 160 -4.30 12.29 -25.03
N ARG A 161 -2.97 12.40 -25.14
CA ARG A 161 -2.33 12.89 -26.36
C ARG A 161 -2.62 11.84 -27.45
N GLU A 162 -2.84 12.23 -28.70
CA GLU A 162 -2.99 11.28 -29.82
C GLU A 162 -1.77 10.36 -29.93
N GLN A 163 -1.73 9.31 -29.12
CA GLN A 163 -0.64 8.36 -29.03
C GLN A 163 -1.26 6.98 -28.86
N LYS A 164 -0.87 6.08 -29.77
CA LYS A 164 -1.25 4.67 -29.72
C LYS A 164 -0.87 4.13 -28.34
N VAL A 165 -1.84 3.71 -27.55
CA VAL A 165 -1.58 3.08 -26.25
C VAL A 165 -0.76 1.82 -26.50
N ALA A 166 0.49 1.80 -26.00
CA ALA A 166 1.30 0.61 -26.01
C ALA A 166 0.73 -0.40 -25.00
N LYS A 167 0.88 -1.69 -25.28
CA LYS A 167 0.13 -2.81 -24.67
C LYS A 167 0.22 -2.96 -23.13
N ARG A 168 0.99 -2.12 -22.41
CA ARG A 168 1.31 -2.27 -20.96
C ARG A 168 1.63 -0.95 -20.22
N SER A 169 0.89 0.12 -20.43
CA SER A 169 1.08 1.36 -19.64
C SER A 169 -0.19 1.67 -18.83
N ALA A 170 -0.04 1.78 -17.50
CA ALA A 170 -1.11 2.26 -16.61
C ALA A 170 -1.34 3.77 -16.82
N PHE A 171 -2.60 4.23 -16.76
CA PHE A 171 -2.98 5.61 -17.10
C PHE A 171 -3.00 6.58 -15.91
N GLY A 172 -2.70 6.08 -14.70
CA GLY A 172 -2.75 6.80 -13.42
C GLY A 172 -3.72 6.16 -12.41
N ALA A 173 -3.68 6.62 -11.15
CA ALA A 173 -4.55 6.16 -10.06
C ALA A 173 -5.16 7.37 -9.30
N PRO A 174 -6.48 7.61 -9.36
CA PRO A 174 -7.17 8.53 -8.45
C PRO A 174 -7.11 8.11 -6.98
N CYS A 175 -6.92 9.08 -6.07
CA CYS A 175 -6.85 8.87 -4.62
C CYS A 175 -8.13 9.38 -3.91
N LEU A 176 -8.55 8.65 -2.89
CA LEU A 176 -9.72 8.87 -2.04
C LEU A 176 -9.30 8.87 -0.55
N SER A 177 -9.83 9.75 0.29
CA SER A 177 -9.68 9.67 1.76
C SER A 177 -10.96 9.97 2.50
N ASP A 178 -11.17 9.32 3.65
CA ASP A 178 -12.41 9.40 4.42
C ASP A 178 -12.19 9.87 5.87
N GLY A 179 -13.11 10.71 6.35
CA GLY A 179 -13.31 11.12 7.74
C GLY A 179 -14.17 10.16 8.59
N GLY A 180 -14.33 8.90 8.19
CA GLY A 180 -14.81 7.78 8.99
C GLY A 180 -16.17 7.17 8.60
N ARG A 181 -16.18 6.20 7.69
CA ARG A 181 -16.75 4.83 7.76
C ARG A 181 -16.68 4.12 6.39
N VAL A 182 -16.07 2.93 6.37
CA VAL A 182 -15.86 2.08 5.17
C VAL A 182 -17.08 1.21 4.84
N ALA A 183 -17.40 1.06 3.55
CA ALA A 183 -18.36 0.09 3.01
C ALA A 183 -17.64 -1.13 2.42
N GLN A 184 -18.11 -2.35 2.73
CA GLN A 184 -17.50 -3.63 2.31
C GLN A 184 -18.24 -4.30 1.13
N SER A 185 -17.51 -5.05 0.29
CA SER A 185 -18.03 -5.92 -0.78
C SER A 185 -17.24 -7.26 -0.81
N PRO A 186 -17.85 -8.43 -1.10
CA PRO A 186 -17.22 -9.73 -0.87
C PRO A 186 -16.77 -10.42 -2.16
N THR A 187 -15.46 -10.42 -2.47
CA THR A 187 -14.79 -11.47 -3.28
C THR A 187 -13.27 -11.28 -3.25
N LEU A 188 -12.52 -12.31 -2.85
CA LEU A 188 -11.05 -12.46 -2.92
C LEU A 188 -10.25 -11.18 -2.63
N GLN A 189 -9.84 -11.01 -1.38
CA GLN A 189 -8.98 -9.91 -0.93
C GLN A 189 -7.52 -10.22 -1.29
N GLY A 190 -6.98 -9.43 -2.22
CA GLY A 190 -5.53 -9.30 -2.39
C GLY A 190 -4.98 -8.38 -1.32
N LEU A 191 -3.75 -8.61 -0.87
CA LEU A 191 -3.19 -7.92 0.29
C LEU A 191 -1.75 -7.55 0.02
N SER A 192 -1.36 -6.33 0.36
CA SER A 192 0.05 -5.96 0.40
C SER A 192 0.43 -5.47 1.78
N ALA A 193 1.55 -5.93 2.29
CA ALA A 193 2.12 -5.40 3.53
C ALA A 193 3.34 -4.55 3.20
N SER A 194 3.64 -3.59 4.06
CA SER A 194 4.84 -2.77 3.96
C SER A 194 5.56 -2.80 5.30
N SER A 195 6.85 -3.13 5.29
CA SER A 195 7.69 -3.13 6.48
C SER A 195 8.91 -2.22 6.31
N CYS A 196 9.27 -1.53 7.39
CA CYS A 196 10.47 -0.70 7.51
C CYS A 196 11.37 -1.30 8.60
N GLY A 197 12.69 -1.29 8.44
CA GLY A 197 13.61 -1.73 9.49
C GLY A 197 15.04 -1.28 9.26
N ALA A 198 15.79 -1.14 10.35
CA ALA A 198 17.24 -0.93 10.41
C ALA A 198 17.81 -1.78 11.56
N ALA A 199 19.05 -2.25 11.40
CA ALA A 199 19.76 -3.14 12.33
C ALA A 199 20.61 -2.40 13.37
#